data_AF-A0A7Y8PFB3-F1
#
_entry.id   AF-A0A7Y8PFB3-F1
#
_cell.length_a   1.000
_cell.length_b   1.000
_cell.length_c   1.000
_cell.angle_alpha   90.00
_cell.angle_beta   90.00
_cell.angle_gamma   90.00
#
_symmetry.space_group_name_H-M   'P 1'
#
loop_
_entity.id
_entity.type
_entity.pdbx_description
1 polymer ?
#
loop_
_entity_poly.entity_id
_entity_poly.type
_entity_poly.pdbx_seq_one_letter_code
_entity_poly.pdbx_strand_id
1 'polypeptide(L)'
;MKKTILLIATTLVCTMSNAAPCFSNNELNKLKEIHKESSEFYSRVKFDCKSTNQVAQKICKSQEHKLIAEVQLRTGIYDYENATHTELTGNAYKSEYSSSFKWITQRYDNCSQLKSSLIEIMSTSIWAN
;
A
#
# COMPACT_ATOMS: atom_id res chain seq x y z
N MET A 1 46.83 -9.92 43.15
CA MET A 1 45.97 -10.42 42.07
C MET A 1 44.91 -9.37 41.76
N LYS A 2 44.90 -8.77 40.56
CA LYS A 2 43.76 -8.02 40.02
C LYS A 2 43.42 -8.65 38.67
N LYS A 3 42.31 -9.38 38.64
CA LYS A 3 41.83 -10.10 37.45
C LYS A 3 41.10 -9.11 36.54
N THR A 4 41.56 -9.03 35.30
CA THR A 4 40.91 -8.35 34.18
C THR A 4 39.54 -8.98 33.95
N ILE A 5 38.46 -8.20 34.07
CA ILE A 5 37.12 -8.63 33.64
C ILE A 5 36.89 -8.06 32.25
N LEU A 6 37.00 -8.94 31.26
CA LEU A 6 36.63 -8.67 29.88
C LEU A 6 35.09 -8.79 29.79
N LEU A 7 34.39 -7.66 29.72
CA LEU A 7 32.95 -7.64 29.42
C LEU A 7 32.77 -7.88 27.91
N ILE A 8 32.42 -9.12 27.56
CA ILE A 8 31.93 -9.46 26.23
C ILE A 8 30.53 -8.87 26.12
N ALA A 9 30.42 -7.69 25.53
CA ALA A 9 29.15 -7.17 25.05
C ALA A 9 28.71 -8.02 23.85
N THR A 10 27.92 -9.06 24.11
CA THR A 10 27.18 -9.75 23.06
C THR A 10 26.17 -8.76 22.48
N THR A 11 26.56 -8.09 21.40
CA THR A 11 25.63 -7.38 20.53
C THR A 11 24.64 -8.42 20.01
N LEU A 12 23.47 -8.45 20.63
CA LEU A 12 22.31 -9.16 20.13
C LEU A 12 21.98 -8.53 18.77
N VAL A 13 22.48 -9.12 17.69
CA VAL A 13 22.03 -8.82 16.35
C VAL A 13 20.57 -9.27 16.35
N CYS A 14 19.65 -8.33 16.54
CA CYS A 14 18.25 -8.54 16.25
C CYS A 14 18.19 -8.96 14.78
N THR A 15 18.17 -10.26 14.53
CA THR A 15 17.72 -10.81 13.28
C THR A 15 16.35 -10.19 13.08
N MET A 16 16.24 -9.33 12.07
CA MET A 16 14.93 -8.91 11.58
C MET A 16 14.29 -10.19 11.09
N SER A 17 13.57 -10.84 11.99
CA SER A 17 12.71 -11.97 11.69
C SER A 17 11.83 -11.47 10.56
N ASN A 18 12.12 -11.90 9.34
CA ASN A 18 11.36 -11.47 8.17
C ASN A 18 9.91 -11.83 8.48
N ALA A 19 9.09 -10.83 8.79
CA ALA A 19 7.68 -11.05 9.04
C ALA A 19 7.15 -11.85 7.86
N ALA A 20 6.46 -12.97 8.14
CA ALA A 20 5.93 -13.82 7.10
C ALA A 20 5.14 -12.94 6.10
N PRO A 21 5.35 -13.10 4.79
CA PRO A 21 4.64 -12.30 3.79
C PRO A 21 3.13 -12.49 3.98
N CYS A 22 2.36 -11.40 3.89
CA CYS A 22 0.91 -11.46 4.14
C CYS A 22 0.19 -12.18 3.00
N PHE A 23 0.75 -12.14 1.78
CA PHE A 23 0.22 -12.81 0.61
C PHE A 23 1.03 -14.07 0.24
N SER A 24 0.32 -15.08 -0.23
CA SER A 24 0.92 -16.17 -1.00
C SER A 24 1.49 -15.64 -2.31
N ASN A 25 2.40 -16.41 -2.93
CA ASN A 25 2.99 -16.02 -4.22
C ASN A 25 1.92 -15.79 -5.31
N ASN A 26 0.84 -16.59 -5.29
CA ASN A 26 -0.26 -16.44 -6.25
C ASN A 26 -1.05 -15.13 -6.02
N GLU A 27 -1.41 -14.85 -4.76
CA GLU A 27 -2.08 -13.60 -4.38
C GLU A 27 -1.22 -12.38 -4.75
N LEU A 28 0.09 -12.43 -4.48
CA LEU A 28 1.01 -11.34 -4.80
C LEU A 28 1.18 -11.14 -6.30
N ASN A 29 1.24 -12.22 -7.10
CA ASN A 29 1.32 -12.11 -8.55
C ASN A 29 0.05 -11.49 -9.13
N LYS A 30 -1.13 -11.92 -8.69
CA LYS A 30 -2.40 -11.32 -9.12
C LYS A 30 -2.47 -9.84 -8.75
N LEU A 31 -2.05 -9.46 -7.54
CA LEU A 31 -1.97 -8.05 -7.15
C LEU A 31 -1.03 -7.24 -8.06
N LYS A 32 0.11 -7.79 -8.45
CA LYS A 32 1.05 -7.12 -9.38
C LYS A 32 0.46 -6.95 -10.77
N GLU A 33 -0.28 -7.92 -11.27
CA GLU A 33 -0.98 -7.83 -12.56
C GLU A 33 -2.02 -6.70 -12.53
N ILE A 34 -2.91 -6.70 -11.53
CA ILE A 34 -3.92 -5.66 -11.31
C ILE A 34 -3.25 -4.27 -11.17
N HIS A 35 -2.15 -4.20 -10.42
CA HIS A 35 -1.39 -2.96 -10.26
C HIS A 35 -0.80 -2.47 -11.58
N LYS A 36 -0.28 -3.38 -12.41
CA LYS A 36 0.25 -3.05 -13.74
C LYS A 36 -0.88 -2.51 -14.63
N GLU A 37 -2.00 -3.20 -14.72
CA GLU A 37 -3.15 -2.79 -15.53
C GLU A 37 -3.66 -1.41 -15.10
N SER A 38 -3.93 -1.21 -13.81
CA SER A 38 -4.34 0.11 -13.30
C SER A 38 -3.29 1.21 -13.57
N SER A 39 -2.00 0.87 -13.59
CA SER A 39 -0.92 1.82 -13.90
C SER A 39 -0.88 2.22 -15.36
N GLU A 40 -1.33 1.38 -16.29
CA GLU A 40 -1.39 1.71 -17.72
C GLU A 40 -2.41 2.84 -17.98
N PHE A 41 -3.51 2.88 -17.22
CA PHE A 41 -4.54 3.93 -17.33
C PHE A 41 -4.27 5.15 -16.44
N TYR A 42 -3.80 4.94 -15.20
CA TYR A 42 -3.63 6.01 -14.20
C TYR A 42 -2.20 6.07 -13.64
N SER A 43 -1.21 6.08 -14.52
CA SER A 43 0.22 6.15 -14.16
C SER A 43 0.57 7.34 -13.26
N ARG A 44 -0.11 8.48 -13.44
CA ARG A 44 0.03 9.71 -12.65
C ARG A 44 -0.42 9.58 -11.20
N VAL A 45 -1.31 8.63 -10.92
CA VAL A 45 -1.88 8.43 -9.58
C VAL A 45 -0.95 7.49 -8.80
N LYS A 46 -0.20 8.07 -7.88
CA LYS A 46 0.75 7.38 -6.99
C LYS A 46 0.39 7.62 -5.54
N PHE A 47 0.64 6.65 -4.67
CA PHE A 47 0.46 6.83 -3.24
C PHE A 47 1.56 7.74 -2.68
N ASP A 48 1.18 8.76 -1.89
CA ASP A 48 2.13 9.75 -1.38
C ASP A 48 2.98 9.19 -0.23
N CYS A 49 4.15 8.66 -0.59
CA CYS A 49 5.16 8.20 0.36
C CYS A 49 6.01 9.31 0.99
N LYS A 50 5.83 10.57 0.59
CA LYS A 50 6.50 11.73 1.22
C LYS A 50 5.65 12.33 2.35
N SER A 51 4.41 11.87 2.51
CA SER A 51 3.52 12.29 3.59
C SER A 51 4.14 12.09 4.98
N THR A 52 3.87 13.03 5.89
CA THR A 52 4.21 12.91 7.31
C THR A 52 3.23 12.02 8.09
N ASN A 53 2.15 11.56 7.44
CA ASN A 53 1.19 10.63 8.03
C ASN A 53 1.89 9.29 8.37
N GLN A 54 1.83 8.90 9.64
CA GLN A 54 2.52 7.69 10.14
C GLN A 54 2.02 6.41 9.46
N VAL A 55 0.73 6.31 9.14
CA VAL A 55 0.15 5.16 8.43
C VAL A 55 0.64 5.13 6.98
N ALA A 56 0.69 6.29 6.30
CA ALA A 56 1.25 6.38 4.96
C ALA A 56 2.72 5.92 4.92
N GLN A 57 3.52 6.33 5.91
CA GLN A 57 4.90 5.88 6.03
C GLN A 57 5.01 4.36 6.27
N LYS A 58 4.10 3.77 7.05
CA LYS A 58 4.03 2.31 7.24
C LYS A 58 3.67 1.60 5.94
N ILE A 59 2.64 2.07 5.24
CA ILE A 59 2.24 1.54 3.92
C ILE A 59 3.42 1.55 2.97
N CYS A 60 4.18 2.64 2.90
CA CYS A 60 5.31 2.77 1.98
C CYS A 60 6.54 1.91 2.33
N LYS A 61 6.62 1.35 3.54
CA LYS A 61 7.67 0.39 3.91
C LYS A 61 7.37 -1.04 3.45
N SER A 62 6.13 -1.33 3.07
CA SER A 62 5.70 -2.65 2.58
C SER A 62 5.28 -2.56 1.12
N GLN A 63 5.92 -3.35 0.27
CA GLN A 63 5.55 -3.39 -1.14
C GLN A 63 4.09 -3.80 -1.34
N GLU A 64 3.61 -4.80 -0.60
CA GLU A 64 2.22 -5.29 -0.68
C GLU A 64 1.21 -4.19 -0.33
N HIS A 65 1.41 -3.50 0.79
CA HIS A 65 0.55 -2.39 1.20
C HIS A 65 0.56 -1.27 0.18
N LYS A 66 1.73 -0.91 -0.35
CA LYS A 66 1.84 0.15 -1.35
C LYS A 66 1.11 -0.22 -2.64
N LEU A 67 1.21 -1.48 -3.11
CA LEU A 67 0.50 -1.94 -4.31
C LEU A 67 -1.02 -1.86 -4.11
N ILE A 68 -1.54 -2.37 -2.99
CA ILE A 68 -2.98 -2.28 -2.64
C ILE A 68 -3.43 -0.82 -2.61
N ALA A 69 -2.71 0.05 -1.90
CA ALA A 69 -3.07 1.45 -1.76
C ALA A 69 -3.08 2.17 -3.12
N GLU A 70 -2.12 1.90 -3.99
CA GLU A 70 -2.11 2.49 -5.33
C GLU A 70 -3.24 1.98 -6.22
N VAL A 71 -3.59 0.69 -6.16
CA VAL A 71 -4.75 0.16 -6.89
C VAL A 71 -6.03 0.83 -6.41
N GLN A 72 -6.26 0.90 -5.10
CA GLN A 72 -7.47 1.51 -4.53
C GLN A 72 -7.56 3.01 -4.82
N LEU A 73 -6.45 3.75 -4.76
CA LEU A 73 -6.43 5.16 -5.18
C LEU A 73 -6.89 5.31 -6.64
N ARG A 74 -6.38 4.46 -7.54
CA ARG A 74 -6.73 4.52 -8.96
C ARG A 74 -8.18 4.11 -9.21
N THR A 75 -8.66 3.06 -8.55
CA THR A 75 -10.06 2.63 -8.61
C THR A 75 -10.98 3.74 -8.12
N GLY A 76 -10.68 4.40 -6.99
CA GLY A 76 -11.51 5.52 -6.51
C GLY A 76 -11.58 6.70 -7.47
N ILE A 77 -10.46 7.05 -8.13
CA ILE A 77 -10.45 8.08 -9.18
C ILE A 77 -11.27 7.63 -10.38
N TYR A 78 -11.09 6.40 -10.86
CA TYR A 78 -11.85 5.84 -11.98
C TYR A 78 -13.35 5.83 -11.70
N ASP A 79 -13.77 5.33 -10.53
CA ASP A 79 -15.18 5.23 -10.16
C ASP A 79 -15.84 6.62 -10.14
N TYR A 80 -15.13 7.63 -9.64
CA TYR A 80 -15.60 9.01 -9.68
C TYR A 80 -15.73 9.52 -11.13
N GLU A 81 -14.68 9.40 -11.93
CA GLU A 81 -14.67 9.88 -13.33
C GLU A 81 -15.76 9.18 -14.15
N ASN A 82 -15.96 7.88 -13.94
CA ASN A 82 -16.98 7.08 -14.59
C ASN A 82 -18.40 7.48 -14.15
N ALA A 83 -18.64 7.67 -12.85
CA ALA A 83 -19.94 8.06 -12.33
C ALA A 83 -20.36 9.48 -12.72
N THR A 84 -19.38 10.39 -12.86
CA THR A 84 -19.62 11.80 -13.21
C THR A 84 -19.42 12.11 -14.69
N HIS A 85 -18.98 11.13 -15.48
CA HIS A 85 -18.54 11.29 -16.87
C HIS A 85 -17.58 12.48 -17.08
N THR A 86 -16.74 12.75 -16.08
CA THR A 86 -15.86 13.93 -16.05
C THR A 86 -14.45 13.48 -15.66
N GLU A 87 -13.47 13.75 -16.54
CA GLU A 87 -12.06 13.52 -16.20
C GLU A 87 -11.63 14.47 -15.07
N LEU A 88 -11.02 13.91 -14.03
CA LEU A 88 -10.54 14.67 -12.89
C LEU A 88 -9.20 15.33 -13.22
N THR A 89 -9.22 16.66 -13.23
CA THR A 89 -8.03 17.49 -13.38
C THR A 89 -7.99 18.60 -12.32
N GLY A 90 -6.81 19.21 -12.14
CA GLY A 90 -6.62 20.37 -11.28
C GLY A 90 -7.11 20.17 -9.84
N ASN A 91 -7.96 21.11 -9.37
CA ASN A 91 -8.45 21.12 -7.99
C ASN A 91 -9.39 19.95 -7.67
N ALA A 92 -10.22 19.53 -8.63
CA ALA A 92 -11.14 18.40 -8.43
C ALA A 92 -10.35 17.11 -8.22
N TYR A 93 -9.34 16.86 -9.06
CA TYR A 93 -8.41 15.74 -8.87
C TYR A 93 -7.75 15.77 -7.49
N LYS A 94 -7.24 16.94 -7.09
CA LYS A 94 -6.57 17.08 -5.79
C LYS A 94 -7.51 16.77 -4.62
N SER A 95 -8.78 17.19 -4.72
CA SER A 95 -9.82 16.91 -3.73
C SER A 95 -10.07 15.41 -3.61
N GLU A 96 -10.40 14.74 -4.72
CA GLU A 96 -10.73 13.32 -4.72
C GLU A 96 -9.54 12.43 -4.34
N TYR A 97 -8.33 12.79 -4.80
CA TYR A 97 -7.10 12.14 -4.36
C TYR A 97 -6.93 12.27 -2.85
N SER A 98 -7.12 13.46 -2.27
CA SER A 98 -6.94 13.69 -0.84
C SER A 98 -7.97 12.94 0.00
N SER A 99 -9.23 12.88 -0.46
CA SER A 99 -10.29 12.10 0.17
C SER A 99 -9.96 10.60 0.17
N SER A 100 -9.56 10.07 -0.99
CA SER A 100 -9.19 8.66 -1.14
C SER A 100 -7.95 8.30 -0.31
N PHE A 101 -6.92 9.16 -0.33
CA PHE A 101 -5.72 9.00 0.48
C PHE A 101 -6.03 8.99 1.99
N LYS A 102 -6.92 9.88 2.45
CA LYS A 102 -7.36 9.91 3.85
C LYS A 102 -8.09 8.63 4.23
N TRP A 103 -8.98 8.13 3.37
CA TRP A 103 -9.69 6.86 3.60
C TRP A 103 -8.72 5.67 3.71
N ILE A 104 -7.75 5.57 2.79
CA ILE A 104 -6.73 4.52 2.78
C ILE A 104 -5.89 4.57 4.05
N THR A 105 -5.42 5.76 4.43
CA THR A 105 -4.57 5.94 5.63
C THR A 105 -5.31 5.77 6.96
N GLN A 106 -6.61 5.47 6.94
CA GLN A 106 -7.40 5.12 8.13
C GLN A 106 -7.64 3.60 8.27
N ARG A 107 -7.36 2.79 7.25
CA ARG A 107 -7.84 1.39 7.17
C ARG A 107 -6.77 0.30 7.28
N TYR A 108 -5.47 0.61 7.22
CA TYR A 108 -4.41 -0.41 7.08
C TYR A 108 -3.42 -0.47 8.24
N ASP A 109 -3.37 -1.62 8.93
CA ASP A 109 -2.24 -1.96 9.81
C ASP A 109 -1.86 -3.44 9.89
N ASN A 110 -2.61 -4.39 9.30
CA ASN A 110 -2.30 -5.83 9.44
C ASN A 110 -2.62 -6.71 8.21
N CYS A 111 -2.07 -7.94 8.22
CA CYS A 111 -2.21 -8.91 7.12
C CYS A 111 -3.67 -9.33 6.84
N SER A 112 -4.54 -9.38 7.85
CA SER A 112 -5.95 -9.72 7.63
C SER A 112 -6.63 -8.65 6.78
N GLN A 113 -6.38 -7.37 7.09
CA GLN A 113 -6.91 -6.25 6.32
C GLN A 113 -6.34 -6.22 4.91
N LEU A 114 -5.07 -6.56 4.72
CA LEU A 114 -4.47 -6.72 3.38
C LEU A 114 -5.18 -7.80 2.56
N LYS A 115 -5.43 -8.97 3.14
CA LYS A 115 -6.18 -10.05 2.48
C LYS A 115 -7.60 -9.62 2.13
N SER A 116 -8.30 -8.99 3.06
CA SER A 116 -9.64 -8.44 2.79
C SER A 116 -9.62 -7.42 1.65
N SER A 117 -8.60 -6.56 1.59
CA SER A 117 -8.47 -5.56 0.52
C SER A 117 -8.19 -6.18 -0.83
N LEU A 118 -7.36 -7.23 -0.88
CA LEU A 118 -7.12 -7.95 -2.13
C LEU A 118 -8.41 -8.63 -2.63
N ILE A 119 -9.17 -9.25 -1.73
CA ILE A 119 -10.47 -9.85 -2.07
C ILE A 119 -11.43 -8.78 -2.58
N GLU A 120 -11.53 -7.64 -1.90
CA GLU A 120 -12.37 -6.51 -2.34
C GLU A 120 -11.97 -6.08 -3.76
N ILE A 121 -10.71 -5.74 -3.98
CA ILE A 121 -10.17 -5.38 -5.31
C ILE A 121 -10.52 -6.45 -6.34
N MET A 122 -10.29 -7.73 -6.06
CA MET A 122 -10.58 -8.79 -7.02
C MET A 122 -12.07 -8.94 -7.35
N SER A 123 -12.96 -8.50 -6.46
CA SER A 123 -14.41 -8.61 -6.63
C SER A 123 -15.06 -7.37 -7.24
N THR A 124 -14.48 -6.19 -7.03
CA THR A 124 -15.12 -4.91 -7.42
C THR A 124 -14.31 -4.10 -8.41
N SER A 125 -12.99 -4.28 -8.47
CA SER A 125 -12.12 -3.45 -9.30
C SER A 125 -12.24 -3.84 -10.77
N ILE A 126 -12.44 -2.85 -11.63
CA ILE A 126 -12.39 -3.01 -13.09
C ILE A 126 -11.05 -3.60 -13.56
N TRP A 127 -9.97 -3.32 -12.83
CA TRP A 127 -8.60 -3.81 -13.08
C TRP A 127 -8.37 -5.29 -12.73
N ALA A 128 -9.38 -6.03 -12.27
CA ALA A 128 -9.20 -7.44 -11.85
C ALA A 128 -9.56 -8.46 -12.94
N ASN A 129 -10.11 -7.98 -14.06
CA ASN A 129 -10.72 -8.76 -15.15
C ASN A 129 -9.76 -9.03 -16.30
#